data_AF-B8Y8I8-F1
#
_entry.id   AF-B8Y8I8-F1
#
_cell.length_a   1.000
_cell.length_b   1.000
_cell.length_c   1.000
_cell.angle_alpha   90.00
_cell.angle_beta   90.00
_cell.angle_gamma   90.00
#
_symmetry.space_group_name_H-M   'P 1'
#
loop_
_entity.id
_entity.type
_entity.pdbx_description
1 polymer ?
#
loop_
_entity_poly.entity_id
_entity_poly.type
_entity_poly.pdbx_seq_one_letter_code
_entity_poly.pdbx_strand_id
1 'polypeptide(L)'
;MKCIAVIMTLLVAAYAERKCNQICPTIWAPVCGHDGKTYASECMLKAKSCLSQKPIVQVYGGECNLEGKCNFACNRMYAPVCGSDKNVYSNECVMRQAACEQKKAIIVVRSAFKSADCKSCLFPCTSEYKPVCGSDGKTYATECVMRGAACKDEKAIIAVSNGPCKDK
;
A
#
# COMPACT_ATOMS: atom_id res chain seq x y z
N MET A 1 -1.93 57.07 -18.62
CA MET A 1 -2.56 55.93 -19.32
C MET A 1 -1.44 55.04 -19.86
N LYS A 2 -1.22 53.78 -19.49
CA LYS A 2 -1.87 52.83 -18.58
C LYS A 2 -0.72 52.04 -17.94
N CYS A 3 -0.74 51.93 -16.62
CA CYS A 3 0.02 50.94 -15.87
C CYS A 3 -0.51 49.55 -16.23
N ILE A 4 0.36 48.61 -16.61
CA ILE A 4 0.09 47.18 -16.42
C ILE A 4 1.39 46.55 -15.90
N ALA A 5 1.51 46.51 -14.58
CA ALA A 5 2.44 45.62 -13.90
C ALA A 5 1.87 44.21 -13.96
N VAL A 6 2.48 43.33 -14.76
CA VAL A 6 2.15 41.90 -14.72
C VAL A 6 2.99 41.26 -13.63
N ILE A 7 2.39 41.20 -12.45
CA ILE A 7 2.88 40.45 -11.29
C ILE A 7 2.81 38.97 -11.65
N MET A 8 3.95 38.35 -11.98
CA MET A 8 4.12 36.90 -12.12
C MET A 8 4.16 36.25 -10.74
N THR A 9 3.04 36.23 -10.03
CA THR A 9 2.83 35.33 -8.88
C THR A 9 2.28 34.01 -9.40
N LEU A 10 3.16 33.06 -9.71
CA LEU A 10 2.74 31.68 -9.97
C LEU A 10 3.72 30.70 -9.30
N LEU A 11 3.36 30.36 -8.07
CA LEU A 11 3.51 29.03 -7.46
C LEU A 11 4.84 28.33 -7.79
N VAL A 12 5.85 28.56 -6.95
CA VAL A 12 6.80 27.49 -6.67
C VAL A 12 6.00 26.40 -5.97
N ALA A 13 5.36 25.52 -6.73
CA ALA A 13 4.95 24.25 -6.20
C ALA A 13 6.25 23.62 -5.69
N ALA A 14 6.42 23.58 -4.37
CA ALA A 14 7.46 22.79 -3.75
C ALA A 14 7.17 21.35 -4.15
N TYR A 15 7.68 20.94 -5.31
CA TYR A 15 7.74 19.54 -5.68
C TYR A 15 8.69 18.95 -4.65
N ALA A 16 8.12 18.33 -3.63
CA ALA A 16 8.89 17.49 -2.72
C ALA A 16 9.66 16.51 -3.61
N GLU A 17 10.97 16.65 -3.67
CA GLU A 17 11.84 15.70 -4.37
C GLU A 17 11.74 14.38 -3.59
N ARG A 18 11.03 13.41 -4.19
CA ARG A 18 10.64 12.17 -3.51
C ARG A 18 11.82 11.20 -3.54
N LYS A 19 12.59 11.13 -2.45
CA LYS A 19 13.64 10.13 -2.28
C LYS A 19 13.09 8.78 -1.86
N CYS A 20 12.51 8.05 -2.82
CA CYS A 20 12.30 6.62 -2.70
C CYS A 20 13.66 5.92 -2.84
N ASN A 21 14.38 5.72 -1.74
CA ASN A 21 15.71 5.09 -1.74
C ASN A 21 15.63 3.55 -1.81
N GLN A 22 14.74 3.04 -2.66
CA GLN A 22 14.66 1.62 -2.95
C GLN A 22 15.66 1.29 -4.05
N ILE A 23 16.78 0.67 -3.66
CA ILE A 23 17.66 0.00 -4.62
C ILE A 23 17.06 -1.38 -4.85
N CYS A 24 16.47 -1.59 -6.02
CA CYS A 24 15.89 -2.87 -6.38
C CYS A 24 16.88 -3.69 -7.22
N PRO A 25 17.07 -4.98 -6.90
CA PRO A 25 17.80 -5.88 -7.78
C PRO A 25 17.08 -5.98 -9.12
N THR A 26 17.84 -6.20 -10.19
CA THR A 26 17.32 -6.42 -11.55
C THR A 26 16.84 -7.86 -11.78
N ILE A 27 16.52 -8.57 -10.69
CA ILE A 27 16.00 -9.93 -10.75
C ILE A 27 14.59 -9.93 -11.35
N TRP A 28 14.35 -10.86 -12.26
CA TRP A 28 13.03 -11.11 -12.82
C TRP A 28 12.27 -12.11 -11.93
N ALA A 29 11.45 -11.57 -11.04
CA ALA A 29 10.59 -12.34 -10.12
C ALA A 29 9.22 -11.65 -10.08
N PRO A 30 8.44 -11.72 -11.18
CA PRO A 30 7.33 -10.83 -11.40
C PRO A 30 6.22 -10.99 -10.37
N VAL A 31 5.47 -9.92 -10.14
CA VAL A 31 4.27 -9.90 -9.30
C VAL A 31 3.16 -9.14 -9.99
N CYS A 32 1.92 -9.60 -9.81
CA CYS A 32 0.75 -8.91 -10.31
C CYS A 32 0.21 -7.94 -9.25
N GLY A 33 0.10 -6.65 -9.59
CA GLY A 33 -0.50 -5.63 -8.72
C GLY A 33 -2.02 -5.62 -8.81
N HIS A 34 -2.69 -5.08 -7.80
CA HIS A 34 -4.15 -4.91 -7.78
C HIS A 34 -4.68 -3.96 -8.86
N ASP A 35 -3.78 -3.18 -9.47
CA ASP A 35 -4.04 -2.30 -10.60
C ASP A 35 -3.97 -3.05 -11.95
N GLY A 36 -3.83 -4.38 -11.93
CA GLY A 36 -3.75 -5.23 -13.12
C GLY A 36 -2.43 -5.12 -13.86
N LYS A 37 -1.38 -4.54 -13.24
CA LYS A 37 -0.07 -4.38 -13.87
C LYS A 37 0.96 -5.36 -13.31
N THR A 38 1.75 -5.93 -14.21
CA THR A 38 2.93 -6.71 -13.86
C THR A 38 4.06 -5.80 -13.43
N TYR A 39 4.67 -6.11 -12.30
CA TYR A 39 5.90 -5.50 -11.81
C TYR A 39 7.01 -6.53 -11.84
N ALA A 40 8.21 -6.17 -12.29
CA ALA A 40 9.33 -7.11 -12.45
C ALA A 40 9.78 -7.79 -11.14
N SER A 41 9.51 -7.13 -10.00
CA SER A 41 9.67 -7.71 -8.66
C SER A 41 8.79 -6.99 -7.64
N GLU A 42 8.59 -7.61 -6.47
CA GLU A 42 7.94 -6.97 -5.32
C GLU A 42 8.65 -5.66 -4.91
N CYS A 43 9.98 -5.61 -5.02
CA CYS A 43 10.73 -4.38 -4.77
C CYS A 43 10.31 -3.27 -5.74
N MET A 44 10.25 -3.57 -7.05
CA MET A 44 9.85 -2.56 -8.04
C MET A 44 8.39 -2.12 -7.86
N LEU A 45 7.50 -3.01 -7.42
CA LEU A 45 6.13 -2.68 -7.04
C LEU A 45 6.09 -1.68 -5.87
N LYS A 46 6.83 -1.96 -4.79
CA LYS A 46 6.96 -1.05 -3.63
C LYS A 46 7.61 0.28 -4.01
N ALA A 47 8.63 0.26 -4.87
CA ALA A 47 9.29 1.47 -5.36
C ALA A 47 8.30 2.32 -6.16
N LYS A 48 7.50 1.72 -7.04
CA LYS A 48 6.44 2.44 -7.77
C LYS A 48 5.40 3.02 -6.82
N SER A 49 5.01 2.25 -5.80
CA SER A 49 4.06 2.68 -4.78
C SER A 49 4.55 3.91 -4.01
N CYS A 50 5.83 3.91 -3.64
CA CYS A 50 6.52 5.05 -3.03
C CYS A 50 6.56 6.26 -3.98
N LEU A 51 7.07 6.07 -5.21
CA LEU A 51 7.28 7.16 -6.17
C LEU A 51 5.97 7.87 -6.54
N SER A 52 4.88 7.10 -6.61
CA SER A 52 3.55 7.63 -6.89
C SER A 52 2.80 8.12 -5.65
N GLN A 53 3.32 7.85 -4.45
CA GLN A 53 2.63 8.02 -3.16
C GLN A 53 1.22 7.43 -3.14
N LYS A 54 1.06 6.28 -3.80
CA LYS A 54 -0.20 5.55 -3.89
C LYS A 54 0.08 4.10 -3.54
N PRO A 55 -0.69 3.50 -2.62
CA PRO A 55 -0.53 2.09 -2.28
C PRO A 55 -0.78 1.24 -3.52
N ILE A 56 0.18 0.38 -3.85
CA ILE A 56 0.04 -0.68 -4.84
C ILE A 56 0.28 -1.96 -4.09
N VAL A 57 -0.74 -2.82 -3.99
CA VAL A 57 -0.63 -4.11 -3.30
C VAL A 57 -0.45 -5.23 -4.31
N GLN A 58 0.37 -6.21 -3.96
CA GLN A 58 0.49 -7.45 -4.72
C GLN A 58 -0.77 -8.29 -4.53
N VAL A 59 -1.23 -8.87 -5.64
CA VAL A 59 -2.34 -9.82 -5.68
C VAL A 59 -1.80 -11.25 -5.62
N TYR A 60 -0.94 -11.61 -6.56
CA TYR A 60 -0.29 -12.92 -6.64
C TYR A 60 1.13 -12.80 -7.23
N GLY A 61 1.92 -13.85 -7.10
CA GLY A 61 3.25 -13.95 -7.73
C GLY A 61 3.13 -14.45 -9.16
N GLY A 62 3.96 -13.92 -10.06
CA GLY A 62 3.84 -14.08 -11.50
C GLY A 62 3.34 -12.82 -12.19
N GLU A 63 3.29 -12.87 -13.53
CA GLU A 63 2.77 -11.78 -14.34
C GLU A 63 1.24 -11.69 -14.23
N CYS A 64 0.68 -10.50 -14.40
CA CYS A 64 -0.76 -10.37 -14.56
C CYS A 64 -1.21 -11.09 -15.83
N ASN A 65 -2.36 -11.77 -15.75
CA ASN A 65 -2.97 -12.38 -16.93
C ASN A 65 -3.33 -11.30 -17.94
N LEU A 66 -3.20 -11.60 -19.24
CA LEU A 66 -3.37 -10.65 -20.36
C LEU A 66 -4.73 -9.91 -20.36
N GLU A 67 -5.74 -10.44 -19.66
CA GLU A 67 -7.07 -9.85 -19.58
C GLU A 67 -7.31 -8.99 -18.31
N GLY A 68 -6.31 -8.85 -17.42
CA GLY A 68 -6.47 -8.11 -16.16
C GLY A 68 -7.56 -8.68 -15.23
N LYS A 69 -7.98 -9.94 -15.47
CA LYS A 69 -9.03 -10.60 -14.70
C LYS A 69 -8.48 -11.04 -13.35
N CYS A 70 -9.20 -10.70 -12.29
CA CYS A 70 -8.94 -11.13 -10.92
C CYS A 70 -9.35 -12.59 -10.66
N ASN A 71 -9.27 -13.43 -11.68
CA ASN A 71 -9.73 -14.81 -11.65
C ASN A 71 -8.53 -15.74 -11.42
N PHE A 72 -8.03 -15.75 -10.19
CA PHE A 72 -7.00 -16.68 -9.73
C PHE A 72 -7.55 -17.53 -8.58
N ALA A 73 -7.11 -18.77 -8.50
CA ALA A 73 -7.61 -19.70 -7.50
C ALA A 73 -7.08 -19.35 -6.11
N CYS A 74 -7.99 -19.14 -5.16
CA CYS A 74 -7.66 -19.08 -3.74
C CYS A 74 -7.82 -20.45 -3.08
N ASN A 75 -6.91 -20.77 -2.17
CA ASN A 75 -7.09 -21.92 -1.31
C ASN A 75 -8.31 -21.72 -0.39
N ARG A 76 -8.94 -22.82 0.01
CA ARG A 76 -10.11 -22.82 0.90
C ARG A 76 -9.74 -22.79 2.39
N MET A 77 -8.47 -22.55 2.72
CA MET A 77 -8.04 -22.45 4.12
C MET A 77 -8.73 -21.26 4.76
N TYR A 78 -9.46 -21.51 5.85
CA TYR A 78 -10.11 -20.46 6.62
C TYR A 78 -9.11 -19.89 7.63
N ALA A 79 -8.59 -18.70 7.33
CA ALA A 79 -7.65 -17.96 8.15
C ALA A 79 -7.99 -16.46 8.06
N PRO A 80 -9.10 -16.04 8.68
CA PRO A 80 -9.73 -14.78 8.34
C PRO A 80 -8.92 -13.57 8.78
N VAL A 81 -9.03 -12.50 8.01
CA VAL A 81 -8.28 -11.24 8.19
C VAL A 81 -9.22 -10.04 8.17
N CYS A 82 -8.87 -9.01 8.92
CA CYS A 82 -9.45 -7.67 8.73
C CYS A 82 -8.67 -6.93 7.65
N GLY A 83 -9.39 -6.44 6.64
CA GLY A 83 -8.85 -5.53 5.64
C GLY A 83 -8.76 -4.09 6.14
N SER A 84 -7.95 -3.27 5.48
CA SER A 84 -7.88 -1.81 5.73
C SER A 84 -9.17 -1.08 5.37
N ASP A 85 -10.06 -1.73 4.64
CA ASP A 85 -11.41 -1.28 4.30
C ASP A 85 -12.47 -1.69 5.34
N LYS A 86 -12.03 -2.17 6.52
CA LYS A 86 -12.89 -2.63 7.63
C LYS A 86 -13.79 -3.83 7.31
N ASN A 87 -13.50 -4.56 6.23
CA ASN A 87 -14.19 -5.80 5.91
C ASN A 87 -13.43 -7.02 6.45
N VAL A 88 -14.19 -8.08 6.77
CA VAL A 88 -13.63 -9.40 7.09
C VAL A 88 -13.50 -10.21 5.81
N TYR A 89 -12.33 -10.78 5.58
CA TYR A 89 -12.09 -11.72 4.48
C TYR A 89 -11.79 -13.11 5.04
N SER A 90 -12.27 -14.16 4.38
CA SER A 90 -12.10 -15.55 4.81
C SER A 90 -10.63 -15.99 4.89
N ASN A 91 -9.78 -15.38 4.06
CA ASN A 91 -8.33 -15.44 4.13
C ASN A 91 -7.71 -14.27 3.33
N GLU A 92 -6.38 -14.13 3.43
CA GLU A 92 -5.64 -13.09 2.72
C GLU A 92 -5.74 -13.19 1.19
N CYS A 93 -5.83 -14.40 0.62
CA CYS A 93 -5.98 -14.55 -0.83
C CYS A 93 -7.28 -13.92 -1.32
N VAL A 94 -8.39 -14.23 -0.64
CA VAL A 94 -9.71 -13.65 -0.96
C VAL A 94 -9.72 -12.14 -0.77
N MET A 95 -9.01 -11.61 0.23
CA MET A 95 -8.82 -10.15 0.38
C MET A 95 -8.09 -9.54 -0.82
N ARG A 96 -7.01 -10.17 -1.30
CA ARG A 96 -6.25 -9.69 -2.46
C ARG A 96 -7.07 -9.76 -3.76
N GLN A 97 -7.92 -10.77 -3.90
CA GLN A 97 -8.87 -10.86 -5.01
C GLN A 97 -9.84 -9.68 -5.00
N ALA A 98 -10.43 -9.38 -3.84
CA ALA A 98 -11.31 -8.23 -3.68
C ALA A 98 -10.58 -6.90 -3.98
N ALA A 99 -9.32 -6.74 -3.57
CA ALA A 99 -8.52 -5.57 -3.89
C ALA A 99 -8.34 -5.37 -5.41
N CYS A 100 -8.12 -6.47 -6.14
CA CYS A 100 -8.03 -6.48 -7.60
C CYS A 100 -9.39 -6.12 -8.23
N GLU A 101 -10.48 -6.79 -7.83
CA GLU A 101 -11.81 -6.62 -8.43
C GLU A 101 -12.32 -5.19 -8.25
N GLN A 102 -12.09 -4.62 -7.06
CA GLN A 102 -12.47 -3.25 -6.74
C GLN A 102 -11.50 -2.20 -7.28
N LYS A 103 -10.35 -2.61 -7.84
CA LYS A 103 -9.23 -1.72 -8.20
C LYS A 103 -8.86 -0.76 -7.07
N LYS A 104 -8.98 -1.24 -5.82
CA LYS A 104 -8.71 -0.49 -4.58
C LYS A 104 -7.69 -1.28 -3.78
N ALA A 105 -6.60 -0.64 -3.37
CA ALA A 105 -5.62 -1.29 -2.52
C ALA A 105 -6.25 -1.62 -1.15
N ILE A 106 -6.17 -2.89 -0.76
CA ILE A 106 -6.60 -3.41 0.54
C ILE A 106 -5.44 -4.21 1.12
N ILE A 107 -5.10 -3.97 2.38
CA ILE A 107 -4.05 -4.70 3.10
C ILE A 107 -4.62 -5.41 4.31
N VAL A 108 -3.93 -6.45 4.78
CA VAL A 108 -4.22 -7.08 6.06
C VAL A 108 -3.85 -6.11 7.19
N VAL A 109 -4.83 -5.81 8.03
CA VAL A 109 -4.64 -5.02 9.24
C VAL A 109 -4.26 -5.93 10.41
N ARG A 110 -5.04 -7.00 10.61
CA ARG A 110 -4.84 -8.02 11.66
C ARG A 110 -5.59 -9.30 11.33
N SER A 111 -5.22 -10.40 11.95
CA SER A 111 -6.03 -11.63 11.94
C SER A 111 -7.37 -11.41 12.65
N ALA A 112 -8.43 -12.03 12.14
CA ALA A 112 -9.73 -12.09 12.79
C ALA A 112 -9.84 -13.42 13.55
N PHE A 113 -10.06 -13.39 14.86
CA PHE A 113 -10.10 -14.64 15.67
C PHE A 113 -11.53 -15.11 16.00
N LYS A 114 -12.55 -14.33 15.65
CA LYS A 114 -13.99 -14.66 15.63
C LYS A 114 -14.61 -13.82 14.49
N SER A 115 -15.93 -13.81 14.30
CA SER A 115 -16.65 -12.79 13.50
C SER A 115 -16.50 -11.38 14.14
N ALA A 116 -15.25 -11.02 14.40
CA ALA A 116 -14.81 -9.87 15.14
C ALA A 116 -14.96 -8.68 14.22
N ASP A 117 -15.70 -7.71 14.72
CA ASP A 117 -15.99 -6.47 14.03
C ASP A 117 -14.68 -5.78 13.63
N CYS A 118 -14.41 -5.73 12.32
CA CYS A 118 -13.28 -5.00 11.77
C CYS A 118 -13.51 -3.47 11.81
N LYS A 119 -14.61 -2.99 12.43
CA LYS A 119 -14.82 -1.56 12.73
C LYS A 119 -13.78 -0.97 13.66
N SER A 120 -13.21 -1.75 14.59
CA SER A 120 -12.16 -1.24 15.49
C SER A 120 -10.78 -1.31 14.85
N CYS A 121 -10.16 -0.13 14.69
CA CYS A 121 -8.77 0.04 14.30
C CYS A 121 -7.82 0.19 15.50
N LEU A 122 -8.33 0.02 16.72
CA LEU A 122 -7.54 0.02 17.94
C LEU A 122 -7.26 -1.43 18.34
N PHE A 123 -6.01 -1.84 18.15
CA PHE A 123 -5.52 -3.16 18.53
C PHE A 123 -4.10 -3.03 19.12
N PRO A 124 -3.72 -3.93 20.04
CA PRO A 124 -2.42 -3.84 20.69
C PRO A 124 -1.30 -4.03 19.67
N CYS A 125 -0.38 -3.07 19.65
CA CYS A 125 0.89 -3.18 18.95
C CYS A 125 2.01 -3.32 19.98
N THR A 126 3.10 -4.00 19.61
CA THR A 126 4.32 -3.97 20.43
C THR A 126 4.89 -2.55 20.45
N SER A 127 5.55 -2.19 21.55
CA SER A 127 6.28 -0.93 21.69
C SER A 127 7.71 -1.01 21.15
N GLU A 128 8.08 -2.13 20.52
CA GLU A 128 9.39 -2.31 19.90
C GLU A 128 9.53 -1.39 18.70
N TYR A 129 10.47 -0.44 18.76
CA TYR A 129 10.67 0.52 17.68
C TYR A 129 11.35 -0.14 16.46
N LYS A 130 10.55 -0.45 15.44
CA LYS A 130 10.97 -1.03 14.16
C LYS A 130 10.32 -0.22 13.03
N PRO A 131 10.86 0.98 12.74
CA PRO A 131 10.16 1.93 11.89
C PRO A 131 10.07 1.46 10.44
N VAL A 132 9.03 1.93 9.76
CA VAL A 132 8.82 1.72 8.32
C VAL A 132 8.43 3.04 7.65
N CYS A 133 8.86 3.22 6.41
CA CYS A 133 8.35 4.28 5.56
C CYS A 133 7.10 3.77 4.85
N GLY A 134 5.98 4.45 5.02
CA GLY A 134 4.71 4.14 4.36
C GLY A 134 4.67 4.64 2.92
N SER A 135 3.84 4.01 2.09
CA SER A 135 3.56 4.46 0.71
C SER A 135 2.93 5.86 0.65
N ASP A 136 2.46 6.40 1.77
CA ASP A 136 1.97 7.77 1.89
C ASP A 136 3.09 8.78 2.20
N GLY A 137 4.34 8.31 2.33
CA GLY A 137 5.52 9.13 2.64
C GLY A 137 5.68 9.45 4.12
N LYS A 138 4.93 8.80 5.02
CA LYS A 138 5.06 9.00 6.46
C LYS A 138 5.88 7.88 7.11
N THR A 139 6.69 8.25 8.10
CA THR A 139 7.37 7.30 8.98
C THR A 139 6.40 6.80 10.04
N TYR A 140 6.30 5.49 10.18
CA TYR A 140 5.55 4.84 11.26
C TYR A 140 6.51 4.12 12.21
N ALA A 141 6.26 4.23 13.51
CA ALA A 141 7.11 3.61 14.54
C ALA A 141 7.21 2.08 14.41
N THR A 142 6.14 1.44 13.94
CA THR A 142 6.08 0.02 13.60
C THR A 142 5.12 -0.22 12.44
N GLU A 143 5.25 -1.35 11.76
CA GLU A 143 4.28 -1.79 10.74
C GLU A 143 2.86 -1.97 11.32
N CYS A 144 2.73 -2.39 12.58
CA CYS A 144 1.44 -2.50 13.26
C CYS A 144 0.74 -1.14 13.37
N VAL A 145 1.49 -0.09 13.78
CA VAL A 145 0.96 1.27 13.86
C VAL A 145 0.57 1.79 12.47
N MET A 146 1.37 1.49 11.44
CA MET A 146 1.04 1.82 10.03
C MET A 146 -0.27 1.18 9.59
N ARG A 147 -0.48 -0.12 9.87
CA ARG A 147 -1.73 -0.83 9.55
C ARG A 147 -2.93 -0.24 10.31
N GLY A 148 -2.74 0.18 11.55
CA GLY A 148 -3.76 0.88 12.33
C GLY A 148 -4.17 2.21 11.71
N ALA A 149 -3.21 3.01 11.22
CA ALA A 149 -3.49 4.23 10.46
C ALA A 149 -4.24 3.93 9.15
N ALA A 150 -3.80 2.92 8.40
CA ALA A 150 -4.48 2.49 7.17
C ALA A 150 -5.96 2.10 7.40
N CYS A 151 -6.24 1.40 8.49
CA CYS A 151 -7.61 1.06 8.92
C CYS A 151 -8.43 2.30 9.28
N LYS A 152 -7.85 3.23 10.05
CA LYS A 152 -8.56 4.46 10.49
C LYS A 152 -8.97 5.31 9.30
N ASP A 153 -8.08 5.43 8.32
CA ASP A 153 -8.27 6.25 7.13
C ASP A 153 -9.01 5.51 6.00
N GLU A 154 -9.34 4.22 6.19
CA GLU A 154 -9.92 3.31 5.18
C GLU A 154 -9.18 3.31 3.83
N LYS A 155 -7.86 3.55 3.93
CA LYS A 155 -6.93 3.72 2.82
C LYS A 155 -5.69 2.90 3.12
N ALA A 156 -5.37 1.96 2.24
CA ALA A 156 -4.17 1.15 2.39
C ALA A 156 -2.90 2.02 2.48
N ILE A 157 -1.98 1.58 3.34
CA ILE A 157 -0.63 2.11 3.45
C ILE A 157 0.29 0.90 3.52
N ILE A 158 1.18 0.73 2.54
CA ILE A 158 2.15 -0.37 2.56
C ILE A 158 3.51 0.14 3.02
N ALA A 159 4.27 -0.72 3.67
CA ALA A 159 5.67 -0.43 3.97
C ALA A 159 6.46 -0.49 2.65
N VAL A 160 7.01 0.65 2.24
CA VAL A 160 7.84 0.77 1.03
C VAL A 160 9.33 0.70 1.36
N SER A 161 9.74 0.88 2.61
CA SER A 161 11.10 0.56 3.06
C SER A 161 11.13 0.30 4.56
N ASN A 162 12.09 -0.51 5.00
CA ASN A 162 12.45 -0.59 6.41
C ASN A 162 13.18 0.69 6.82
N GLY A 163 13.01 1.10 8.07
CA GLY A 163 13.52 2.37 8.57
C GLY A 163 12.55 3.54 8.34
N PRO A 164 12.86 4.72 8.89
CA PRO A 164 12.10 5.93 8.63
C PRO A 164 12.16 6.33 7.15
N CYS A 165 11.17 7.10 6.71
CA CYS A 165 11.29 7.83 5.45
C CYS A 165 12.51 8.76 5.51
N LYS A 166 13.22 8.85 4.39
CA LYS A 166 14.38 9.74 4.28
C LYS A 166 13.87 11.16 4.05
N ASP A 167 14.23 12.07 4.95
CA ASP A 167 14.03 13.50 4.73
C ASP A 167 15.09 14.00 3.74
N LYS A 168 14.60 14.76 2.75
CA LYS A 168 15.31 15.65 1.83
C LYS A 168 16.53 15.13 1.09
#